data_AF-A0A151AP96-F1
#
_entry.id   AF-A0A151AP96-F1
#
_cell.length_a   1.000
_cell.length_b   1.000
_cell.length_c   1.000
_cell.angle_alpha   90.00
_cell.angle_beta   90.00
_cell.angle_gamma   90.00
#
_symmetry.space_group_name_H-M   'P 1'
#
loop_
_entity.id
_entity.type
_entity.pdbx_description
1 polymer ?
#
loop_
_entity_poly.entity_id
_entity_poly.type
_entity_poly.pdbx_seq_one_letter_code
_entity_poly.pdbx_strand_id
1 'polypeptide(L)'
;MWDGEVVSTEPVKVLRCEIIENILEKLYEYRSNNLLDIYGYPMRPSCYPHNDSDLLEKYKLNVSTFGKNQLQEFIKYHPNLEKEANDIIRSL
;
A
#
# COMPACT_ATOMS: atom_id res chain seq x y z
N MET A 1 19.44 1.11 1.89
CA MET A 1 19.15 1.26 3.32
C MET A 1 17.95 2.20 3.37
N TRP A 2 16.80 1.74 3.85
CA TRP A 2 15.61 2.59 3.95
C TRP A 2 15.77 3.42 5.23
N ASP A 3 16.36 4.60 5.11
CA ASP A 3 16.72 5.49 6.23
C ASP A 3 15.53 6.28 6.80
N GLY A 4 14.29 5.77 6.70
CA GLY A 4 13.10 6.63 6.78
C GLY A 4 12.18 6.46 7.98
N GLU A 5 12.12 5.29 8.61
CA GLU A 5 11.18 5.09 9.72
C GLU A 5 11.82 5.52 11.04
N VAL A 6 11.51 6.76 11.46
CA VAL A 6 11.88 7.28 12.77
C VAL A 6 10.90 6.71 13.79
N VAL A 7 11.28 5.59 14.41
CA VAL A 7 10.54 4.98 15.52
C VAL A 7 11.04 5.58 16.82
N SER A 8 10.13 6.05 17.68
CA SER A 8 10.48 6.52 19.02
C SER A 8 11.11 5.40 19.84
N THR A 9 12.23 5.66 20.51
CA THR A 9 12.86 4.72 21.46
C THR A 9 12.10 4.63 22.79
N GLU A 10 11.14 5.53 23.00
CA GLU A 10 10.37 5.64 24.24
C GLU A 10 8.85 5.65 23.98
N PRO A 11 8.03 5.23 24.96
CA PRO A 11 6.59 5.28 24.85
C PRO A 11 6.10 6.72 24.68
N VAL A 12 5.45 7.01 23.55
CA VAL A 12 4.89 8.33 23.28
C VAL A 12 3.48 8.43 23.86
N LYS A 13 3.19 9.50 24.60
CA LYS A 13 1.84 9.76 25.10
C LYS A 13 0.92 10.13 23.94
N VAL A 14 -0.20 9.42 23.83
CA VAL A 14 -1.26 9.75 22.88
C VAL A 14 -1.81 11.14 23.21
N LEU A 15 -1.73 12.07 22.25
CA LEU A 15 -2.23 13.45 22.41
C LEU A 15 -3.74 13.54 22.18
N ARG A 16 -4.26 12.78 21.21
CA ARG A 16 -5.68 12.76 20.84
C ARG A 16 -6.02 11.45 20.15
N CYS A 17 -7.21 10.92 20.45
CA CYS A 17 -7.87 9.89 19.66
C CYS A 17 -9.13 10.49 19.03
N GLU A 18 -9.41 10.13 17.79
CA GLU A 18 -10.68 10.44 17.12
C GLU A 18 -11.28 9.12 16.66
N ILE A 19 -12.57 8.92 16.94
CA ILE A 19 -13.32 7.80 16.40
C ILE A 19 -13.93 8.27 15.09
N ILE A 20 -13.62 7.54 14.01
CA ILE A 20 -14.16 7.81 12.68
C ILE A 20 -15.19 6.73 12.39
N GLU A 21 -16.46 7.11 12.33
CA GLU A 21 -17.56 6.17 12.05
C GLU A 21 -17.57 5.74 10.59
N ASN A 22 -17.29 6.68 9.68
CA ASN A 22 -17.19 6.43 8.24
C ASN A 22 -15.85 6.95 7.71
N ILE A 23 -14.94 6.01 7.43
CA ILE A 23 -13.61 6.34 6.94
C ILE A 23 -13.64 7.04 5.58
N LEU A 24 -14.59 6.69 4.72
CA LEU A 24 -14.68 7.24 3.36
C LEU A 24 -15.03 8.73 3.41
N GLU A 25 -16.02 9.10 4.24
CA GLU A 25 -16.41 10.50 4.45
C GLU A 25 -15.25 11.32 4.99
N LYS A 26 -14.53 10.80 6.00
CA LYS A 26 -13.37 11.49 6.58
C LYS A 26 -12.25 11.73 5.56
N LEU A 27 -11.98 10.76 4.70
CA LEU A 27 -11.00 10.89 3.63
C LEU A 27 -11.40 12.00 2.65
N TYR A 28 -12.67 12.06 2.24
CA TYR A 28 -13.15 13.13 1.37
C TYR A 28 -13.17 14.50 2.05
N GLU A 29 -13.48 14.57 3.35
CA GLU A 29 -13.34 15.78 4.16
C GLU A 29 -11.90 16.31 4.11
N TYR A 30 -10.92 15.44 4.38
CA TYR A 30 -9.49 15.81 4.33
C TYR A 30 -9.05 16.25 2.94
N ARG A 31 -9.56 15.62 1.88
CA ARG A 31 -9.32 16.08 0.51
C ARG A 31 -9.87 17.48 0.27
N SER A 32 -11.11 17.75 0.69
CA SER A 32 -11.73 19.08 0.52
C SER A 32 -11.00 20.18 1.30
N ASN A 33 -10.36 19.83 2.40
CA ASN A 33 -9.55 20.74 3.22
C ASN A 33 -8.08 20.84 2.79
N ASN A 34 -7.69 20.25 1.65
CA ASN A 34 -6.29 20.19 1.16
C ASN A 34 -5.30 19.58 2.17
N LEU A 35 -5.79 18.66 3.02
CA LEU A 35 -4.95 17.92 3.97
C LEU A 35 -4.46 16.58 3.40
N LEU A 36 -5.10 16.11 2.31
CA LEU A 36 -4.80 14.85 1.66
C LEU A 36 -5.15 14.92 0.18
N ASP A 37 -4.28 14.41 -0.69
CA ASP A 37 -4.62 14.17 -2.09
C ASP A 37 -5.15 12.75 -2.28
N ILE A 38 -6.33 12.62 -2.90
CA ILE A 38 -6.90 11.31 -3.28
C ILE A 38 -6.99 11.23 -4.80
N TYR A 39 -6.23 10.29 -5.36
CA TYR A 39 -6.22 10.02 -6.79
C TYR A 39 -7.01 8.75 -7.08
N GLY A 40 -8.03 8.86 -7.92
CA GLY A 40 -8.84 7.73 -8.41
C GLY A 40 -8.72 7.60 -9.91
N TYR A 41 -9.17 6.48 -10.47
CA TYR A 41 -9.25 6.31 -11.92
C TYR A 41 -10.18 7.37 -12.55
N PRO A 42 -9.83 8.00 -13.69
CA PRO A 42 -8.61 7.81 -14.48
C PRO A 42 -7.44 8.72 -14.08
N MET A 43 -7.59 9.56 -13.05
CA MET A 43 -6.61 10.54 -12.58
C MET A 43 -5.46 9.92 -11.76
N ARG A 44 -4.85 8.84 -12.23
CA ARG A 44 -3.65 8.26 -11.61
C ARG A 44 -2.45 9.20 -11.83
N PRO A 45 -1.63 9.50 -10.80
CA PRO A 45 -0.41 10.29 -10.99
C PRO A 45 0.55 9.58 -11.94
N SER A 46 1.21 10.33 -12.82
CA SER A 46 2.10 9.79 -13.86
C SER A 46 3.36 9.11 -13.33
N CYS A 47 3.71 9.34 -12.06
CA CYS A 47 4.83 8.66 -11.42
C CYS A 47 4.55 7.19 -11.08
N TYR A 48 3.27 6.76 -11.07
CA TYR A 48 2.90 5.36 -10.86
C TYR A 48 2.70 4.64 -12.20
N PRO A 49 3.24 3.42 -12.36
CA PRO A 49 3.07 2.68 -13.59
C PRO A 49 1.61 2.29 -13.80
N HIS A 50 1.16 2.27 -15.06
CA HIS A 50 -0.22 1.92 -15.41
C HIS A 50 -0.55 0.43 -15.22
N ASN A 51 0.47 -0.43 -15.18
CA ASN A 51 0.33 -1.88 -15.07
C ASN A 51 0.35 -2.39 -13.63
N ASP A 52 0.32 -1.51 -12.63
CA ASP A 52 0.37 -1.82 -11.19
C ASP A 52 1.65 -2.55 -10.73
N SER A 53 2.72 -2.50 -11.53
CA SER A 53 3.98 -3.20 -11.21
C SER A 53 4.67 -2.67 -9.94
N ASP A 54 4.35 -1.46 -9.50
CA ASP A 54 4.79 -0.90 -8.22
C ASP A 54 4.29 -1.70 -7.01
N LEU A 55 3.14 -2.37 -7.15
CA LEU A 55 2.57 -3.19 -6.09
C LEU A 55 3.37 -4.49 -5.84
N LEU A 56 4.11 -4.99 -6.83
CA LEU A 56 4.88 -6.23 -6.69
C LEU A 56 5.90 -6.15 -5.55
N GLU A 57 6.62 -5.03 -5.42
CA GLU A 57 7.61 -4.83 -4.36
C GLU A 57 6.97 -4.88 -2.96
N LYS A 58 5.78 -4.29 -2.81
CA LYS A 58 5.03 -4.34 -1.56
C LYS A 58 4.64 -5.78 -1.21
N TYR A 59 4.17 -6.56 -2.19
CA TYR A 59 3.80 -7.95 -1.96
C TYR A 59 5.01 -8.84 -1.69
N LYS A 60 6.17 -8.59 -2.33
CA LYS A 60 7.43 -9.29 -2.01
C LYS A 60 7.79 -9.15 -0.53
N LEU A 61 7.73 -7.95 0.02
CA LEU A 61 8.02 -7.69 1.44
C LEU A 61 7.06 -8.48 2.35
N ASN A 62 5.77 -8.47 2.00
CA ASN A 62 4.74 -9.17 2.75
C ASN A 62 4.89 -10.69 2.75
N VAL A 63 5.53 -11.28 1.74
CA VAL A 63 5.69 -12.74 1.66
C VAL A 63 6.53 -13.28 2.81
N SER A 64 7.53 -12.52 3.29
CA SER A 64 8.32 -12.90 4.46
C SER A 64 7.47 -13.01 5.74
N THR A 65 6.41 -12.20 5.84
CA THR A 65 5.54 -12.09 7.03
C THR A 65 4.31 -12.98 6.94
N PHE A 66 3.71 -13.10 5.75
CA PHE A 66 2.37 -13.71 5.55
C PHE A 66 2.39 -14.92 4.60
N GLY A 67 3.55 -15.29 4.04
CA GLY A 67 3.74 -16.46 3.19
C GLY A 67 3.38 -16.25 1.71
N LYS A 68 3.70 -17.26 0.90
CA LYS A 68 3.61 -17.21 -0.58
C LYS A 68 2.18 -17.04 -1.12
N ASN A 69 1.16 -17.36 -0.31
CA ASN A 69 -0.25 -17.25 -0.71
C ASN A 69 -0.65 -15.80 -1.02
N GLN A 70 0.03 -14.81 -0.45
CA GLN A 70 -0.18 -13.40 -0.78
C GLN A 70 0.08 -13.09 -2.26
N LEU A 71 1.09 -13.73 -2.86
CA LEU A 71 1.37 -13.56 -4.29
C LEU A 71 0.33 -14.25 -5.17
N GLN A 72 -0.26 -15.36 -4.72
CA GLN A 72 -1.36 -16.01 -5.45
C GLN A 72 -2.63 -15.13 -5.45
N GLU A 73 -2.94 -14.50 -4.31
CA GLU A 73 -4.04 -13.55 -4.23
C GLU A 73 -3.78 -12.31 -5.09
N PHE A 74 -2.54 -11.81 -5.11
CA PHE A 74 -2.14 -10.71 -5.98
C PHE A 74 -2.40 -11.01 -7.47
N ILE A 75 -2.02 -12.20 -7.94
CA ILE A 75 -2.24 -12.63 -9.34
C ILE A 75 -3.73 -12.58 -9.73
N LYS A 76 -4.63 -12.91 -8.79
CA LYS A 76 -6.09 -12.87 -9.04
C LYS A 76 -6.58 -11.47 -9.39
N TYR A 77 -6.02 -10.43 -8.75
CA TYR A 77 -6.41 -9.04 -8.96
C TYR A 77 -5.59 -8.35 -10.05
N HIS A 78 -4.37 -8.82 -10.31
CA HIS A 78 -3.42 -8.27 -11.27
C HIS A 78 -2.88 -9.36 -12.22
N PRO A 79 -3.74 -9.98 -13.06
CA PRO A 79 -3.33 -11.09 -13.92
C PRO A 79 -2.25 -10.71 -14.95
N ASN A 80 -2.15 -9.42 -15.29
CA ASN A 80 -1.11 -8.88 -16.16
C ASN A 80 0.30 -8.95 -15.55
N LEU A 81 0.43 -9.29 -14.27
CA LEU A 81 1.71 -9.43 -13.55
C LEU A 81 1.95 -10.88 -13.09
N GLU A 82 1.20 -11.85 -13.63
CA GLU A 82 1.30 -13.25 -13.24
C GLU A 82 2.70 -13.83 -13.40
N LYS A 83 3.39 -13.48 -14.49
CA LYS A 83 4.72 -13.98 -14.78
C LYS A 83 5.72 -13.50 -13.72
N GLU A 84 5.75 -12.20 -13.48
CA GLU A 84 6.61 -11.57 -12.49
C GLU A 84 6.34 -12.11 -11.08
N ALA A 85 5.07 -12.26 -10.70
CA ALA A 85 4.68 -12.84 -9.42
C ALA A 85 5.15 -14.30 -9.27
N ASN A 86 5.01 -15.12 -10.32
CA ASN A 86 5.48 -16.52 -10.30
C ASN A 86 7.01 -16.64 -10.25
N ASP A 87 7.74 -15.75 -10.91
CA ASP A 87 9.20 -15.73 -10.85
C ASP A 87 9.70 -15.40 -9.44
N ILE A 88 8.96 -14.57 -8.69
CA ILE A 88 9.22 -14.31 -7.27
C ILE A 88 8.93 -15.57 -6.44
N ILE A 89 7.77 -16.21 -6.64
CA ILE A 89 7.40 -17.44 -5.90
C ILE A 89 8.47 -18.54 -6.05
N ARG A 90 9.07 -18.67 -7.24
CA ARG A 90 10.12 -19.64 -7.57
C ARG A 90 11.48 -19.31 -6.98
N SER A 91 11.77 -18.04 -6.71
CA SER A 91 13.06 -17.58 -6.17
C SER A 91 13.10 -17.52 -4.65
N LEU A 92 11.94 -17.64 -3.99
CA LEU A 92 11.77 -17.79 -2.55
C LEU A 92 11.88 -19.25 -2.10
#